data_AF-A0A453R3F5-F1
#
_entry.id   AF-A0A453R3F5-F1
#
_cell.length_a   1.000
_cell.length_b   1.000
_cell.length_c   1.000
_cell.angle_alpha   90.00
_cell.angle_beta   90.00
_cell.angle_gamma   90.00
#
_symmetry.space_group_name_H-M   'P 1'
#
loop_
_entity.id
_entity.type
_entity.pdbx_description
1 polymer ?
#
loop_
_entity_poly.entity_id
_entity_poly.type
_entity_poly.pdbx_seq_one_letter_code
_entity_poly.pdbx_strand_id
1 'polypeptide(L)'
;MSSSWNSVGLEVLYQVIGWIAFVAWSFSFYPQVVLNYRRKSVVGLNFDFLVLNFTKHSSYLIYNAALFFSPFIQQQYHDKFGDKEMIPVAANDVAFSLHAVALTSFTLYQVFIYE
;
A
#
# COMPACT_ATOMS: atom_id res chain seq x y z
N MET A 1 -7.15 27.59 8.86
CA MET A 1 -7.45 26.70 10.00
C MET A 1 -7.24 25.30 9.49
N SER A 2 -6.26 24.56 10.02
CA SER A 2 -5.97 23.17 9.63
C SER A 2 -7.24 22.34 9.74
N SER A 3 -7.57 21.57 8.69
CA SER A 3 -8.53 20.48 8.76
C SER A 3 -8.15 19.59 9.96
N SER A 4 -9.08 19.38 10.88
CA SER A 4 -8.83 18.60 12.09
C SER A 4 -10.01 17.69 12.39
N TRP A 5 -9.75 16.57 13.05
CA TRP A 5 -10.79 15.68 13.53
C TRP A 5 -11.72 16.40 14.50
N ASN A 6 -13.02 16.17 14.37
CA ASN A 6 -14.02 16.70 15.30
C ASN A 6 -14.01 15.96 16.65
N SER A 7 -13.40 14.78 16.71
CA SER A 7 -13.30 13.94 17.91
C SER A 7 -12.00 13.16 17.93
N VAL A 8 -11.25 13.29 19.02
CA VAL A 8 -10.00 12.55 19.26
C VAL A 8 -10.24 11.04 19.26
N GLY A 9 -11.39 10.58 19.77
CA GLY A 9 -11.73 9.15 19.78
C GLY A 9 -11.86 8.57 18.37
N LEU A 10 -12.44 9.35 17.44
CA LEU A 10 -12.57 8.95 16.03
C LEU A 10 -11.22 8.93 15.32
N GLU A 11 -10.34 9.89 15.62
CA GLU A 11 -8.98 9.93 15.09
C GLU A 11 -8.17 8.69 15.52
N VAL A 12 -8.18 8.37 16.81
CA VAL A 12 -7.47 7.19 17.34
C VAL A 12 -8.04 5.91 16.75
N LEU A 13 -9.37 5.80 16.66
CA LEU A 13 -10.02 4.62 16.06
C LEU A 13 -9.63 4.44 14.58
N TYR A 14 -9.63 5.53 13.80
CA TYR A 14 -9.19 5.52 12.41
C TYR A 14 -7.76 5.01 12.27
N GLN A 15 -6.83 5.52 13.09
CA GLN A 15 -5.42 5.08 13.06
C GLN A 15 -5.28 3.60 13.44
N VAL A 16 -5.96 3.15 14.51
CA VAL A 16 -5.88 1.75 14.97
C VAL A 16 -6.42 0.79 13.92
N ILE A 17 -7.59 1.09 13.33
CA ILE A 17 -8.17 0.25 12.28
C ILE A 17 -7.27 0.23 11.03
N GLY A 18 -6.68 1.37 10.66
CA GLY A 18 -5.74 1.45 9.53
C GLY A 18 -4.54 0.52 9.69
N TRP A 19 -3.94 0.47 10.89
CA TRP A 19 -2.83 -0.44 11.17
C TRP A 19 -3.24 -1.91 11.27
N ILE A 20 -4.43 -2.21 11.82
CA ILE A 20 -4.98 -3.58 11.81
C ILE A 20 -5.19 -4.05 10.36
N ALA A 21 -5.76 -3.20 9.51
CA ALA A 21 -5.95 -3.49 8.10
C ALA A 21 -4.61 -3.73 7.41
N PHE A 22 -3.60 -2.88 7.62
CA PHE A 22 -2.24 -3.09 7.11
C PHE A 22 -1.71 -4.49 7.45
N VAL A 23 -1.80 -4.90 8.72
CA VAL A 23 -1.32 -6.21 9.17
C VAL A 23 -2.11 -7.35 8.51
N ALA A 24 -3.45 -7.28 8.55
CA ALA A 24 -4.32 -8.31 8.00
C ALA A 24 -4.09 -8.52 6.50
N TRP A 25 -3.97 -7.43 5.73
CA TRP A 25 -3.68 -7.51 4.31
C TRP A 25 -2.25 -7.99 4.03
N SER A 26 -1.27 -7.59 4.83
CA SER A 26 0.12 -8.03 4.68
C SER A 26 0.26 -9.55 4.80
N PHE A 27 -0.46 -10.18 5.74
CA PHE A 27 -0.47 -11.64 5.88
C PHE A 27 -0.87 -12.39 4.61
N SER A 28 -1.71 -11.79 3.74
CA SER A 28 -2.15 -12.44 2.50
C SER A 28 -1.03 -12.69 1.48
N PHE A 29 0.08 -11.94 1.54
CA PHE A 29 1.19 -12.07 0.58
C PHE A 29 2.13 -13.25 0.89
N TYR A 30 2.30 -13.58 2.16
CA TYR A 30 3.30 -14.55 2.61
C TYR A 30 3.05 -16.00 2.17
N PRO A 31 1.81 -16.53 2.13
CA PRO A 31 1.56 -17.91 1.71
C PRO A 31 2.14 -18.23 0.34
N GLN A 32 1.97 -17.35 -0.65
CA GLN A 32 2.51 -17.55 -2.00
C GLN A 32 4.05 -17.57 -1.99
N VAL A 33 4.66 -16.63 -1.27
CA VAL A 33 6.12 -16.54 -1.14
C VAL A 33 6.72 -17.79 -0.52
N VAL A 34 6.10 -18.29 0.55
CA VAL A 34 6.55 -19.52 1.25
C VAL A 34 6.34 -20.74 0.36
N LEU A 35 5.22 -20.82 -0.37
CA LEU A 35 4.92 -21.93 -1.25
C LEU A 35 5.94 -22.05 -2.39
N ASN A 36 6.25 -20.94 -3.06
CA ASN A 36 7.27 -20.86 -4.10
C ASN A 36 8.64 -21.31 -3.57
N TYR A 37 9.02 -20.84 -2.37
CA TYR A 37 10.29 -21.22 -1.75
C TYR A 37 10.38 -22.71 -1.38
N ARG A 38 9.28 -23.29 -0.87
CA ARG A 38 9.22 -24.71 -0.48
C ARG A 38 9.19 -25.65 -1.69
N ARG A 39 8.42 -25.31 -2.72
CA ARG A 39 8.27 -26.14 -3.94
C ARG A 39 9.44 -25.97 -4.90
N LYS A 40 10.21 -24.87 -4.79
CA LYS A 40 11.24 -24.49 -5.77
C LYS A 40 10.68 -24.45 -7.20
N SER A 41 9.42 -24.08 -7.32
CA SER A 41 8.66 -24.06 -8.56
C SER A 41 7.54 -23.04 -8.44
N VAL A 42 7.30 -22.29 -9.52
CA VAL A 42 6.18 -21.33 -9.63
C VAL A 42 4.98 -21.89 -10.41
N VAL A 43 4.94 -23.20 -10.67
CA VAL A 43 3.82 -23.84 -11.38
C VAL A 43 2.51 -23.68 -10.59
N GLY A 44 1.56 -22.99 -11.23
CA GLY A 44 0.24 -22.63 -10.68
C GLY A 44 0.07 -21.14 -10.35
N LEU A 45 1.15 -20.35 -10.40
CA LEU A 45 1.09 -18.89 -10.28
C LEU A 45 0.73 -18.25 -11.63
N ASN A 46 -0.24 -17.34 -11.64
CA ASN A 46 -0.57 -16.56 -12.83
C ASN A 46 0.36 -15.34 -12.92
N PHE A 47 1.18 -15.28 -13.98
CA PHE A 47 2.18 -14.22 -14.17
C PHE A 47 1.56 -12.87 -14.53
N ASP A 48 0.49 -12.85 -15.35
CA ASP A 48 -0.22 -11.62 -15.66
C ASP A 48 -0.80 -11.00 -14.38
N PHE A 49 -1.39 -11.82 -13.52
CA PHE A 49 -1.86 -11.38 -12.21
C PHE A 49 -0.73 -10.78 -11.36
N LEU A 50 0.44 -11.42 -11.33
CA LEU A 50 1.58 -10.93 -10.56
C LEU A 50 2.08 -9.57 -11.08
N VAL A 51 2.26 -9.43 -12.40
CA VAL A 51 2.71 -8.19 -13.04
C VAL A 51 1.69 -7.06 -12.84
N LEU A 52 0.40 -7.37 -12.98
CA LEU A 52 -0.67 -6.41 -12.71
C LEU A 52 -0.70 -5.99 -11.24
N ASN A 53 -0.50 -6.92 -10.30
CA ASN A 53 -0.43 -6.58 -8.87
C ASN A 53 0.79 -5.69 -8.57
N PHE A 54 1.96 -6.04 -9.09
CA PHE A 54 3.16 -5.22 -8.94
C PHE A 54 2.93 -3.79 -9.48
N THR A 55 2.34 -3.68 -10.68
CA THR A 55 2.04 -2.38 -11.30
C THR A 55 1.04 -1.58 -10.47
N LYS A 56 -0.06 -2.21 -10.04
CA LYS A 56 -1.07 -1.61 -9.16
C LYS A 56 -0.44 -1.08 -7.88
N HIS A 57 0.34 -1.91 -7.18
CA HIS A 57 0.94 -1.53 -5.91
C HIS A 57 2.00 -0.45 -6.07
N SER A 58 2.75 -0.46 -7.16
CA SER A 58 3.73 0.59 -7.49
C SER A 58 3.04 1.93 -7.73
N SER A 59 2.00 1.96 -8.56
CA SER A 59 1.20 3.18 -8.79
C SER A 59 0.54 3.68 -7.51
N TYR A 60 0.04 2.76 -6.67
CA TYR A 60 -0.55 3.12 -5.38
C TYR A 60 0.47 3.68 -4.39
N LEU A 61 1.70 3.13 -4.35
CA LEU A 61 2.80 3.69 -3.55
C LEU A 61 3.17 5.09 -4.03
N ILE A 62 3.30 5.30 -5.34
CA ILE A 62 3.61 6.62 -5.90
C ILE A 62 2.55 7.63 -5.48
N TYR A 63 1.26 7.29 -5.63
CA TYR A 63 0.16 8.16 -5.23
C TYR A 63 0.21 8.50 -3.73
N ASN A 64 0.29 7.48 -2.86
CA ASN A 64 0.29 7.69 -1.41
C ASN A 64 1.53 8.47 -0.96
N ALA A 65 2.72 8.10 -1.44
CA ALA A 65 3.96 8.79 -1.06
C ALA A 65 3.97 10.24 -1.56
N ALA A 66 3.53 10.49 -2.80
CA ALA A 66 3.48 11.82 -3.37
C ALA A 66 2.53 12.73 -2.58
N LEU A 67 1.30 12.28 -2.30
CA LEU A 67 0.31 13.05 -1.56
C LEU A 67 0.64 13.17 -0.07
N PHE A 68 1.32 12.19 0.53
CA PHE A 68 1.72 12.22 1.94
C PHE A 68 2.95 13.10 2.20
N PHE A 69 3.97 13.06 1.34
CA PHE A 69 5.24 13.77 1.57
C PHE A 69 5.36 15.12 0.88
N SER A 70 4.69 15.36 -0.26
CA SER A 70 4.89 16.59 -1.03
C SER A 70 3.91 17.69 -0.61
N PRO A 71 4.39 18.79 0.03
CA PRO A 71 3.52 19.91 0.39
C PRO A 71 2.91 20.57 -0.84
N PHE A 72 3.61 20.54 -1.97
CA PHE A 72 3.13 21.06 -3.23
C PHE A 72 1.88 20.32 -3.73
N ILE A 73 1.88 18.98 -3.64
CA ILE A 73 0.73 18.17 -4.07
C ILE A 73 -0.44 18.31 -3.09
N GLN A 74 -0.14 18.43 -1.78
CA GLN A 74 -1.16 18.75 -0.78
C GLN A 74 -1.82 20.11 -1.05
N GLN A 75 -1.03 21.12 -1.39
CA GLN A 75 -1.56 22.42 -1.79
C GLN A 75 -2.45 22.32 -3.03
N GLN A 76 -2.02 21.62 -4.08
CA GLN A 76 -2.85 21.38 -5.27
C GLN A 76 -4.16 20.66 -4.96
N TYR A 77 -4.15 19.74 -3.97
CA TYR A 77 -5.37 19.07 -3.50
C TYR A 77 -6.31 20.07 -2.81
N HIS A 78 -5.79 20.90 -1.91
CA HIS A 78 -6.59 21.93 -1.23
C HIS A 78 -7.12 23.01 -2.18
N ASP A 79 -6.34 23.42 -3.18
CA ASP A 79 -6.79 24.36 -4.22
C ASP A 79 -7.99 23.80 -5.01
N LYS A 80 -8.04 22.47 -5.19
CA LYS A 80 -9.08 21.79 -5.97
C LYS A 80 -10.33 21.46 -5.15
N PHE A 81 -10.17 21.01 -3.91
CA PHE A 81 -11.26 20.48 -3.08
C PHE A 81 -11.63 21.38 -1.89
N GLY A 82 -10.75 22.31 -1.52
CA GLY A 82 -10.91 23.26 -0.43
C GLY A 82 -9.94 23.02 0.74
N ASP A 83 -9.53 24.13 1.39
CA ASP A 83 -8.59 24.13 2.52
C ASP A 83 -9.09 23.41 3.78
N LYS A 84 -10.40 23.13 3.86
CA LYS A 84 -11.02 22.46 5.01
C LYS A 84 -11.03 20.93 4.89
N GLU A 85 -10.76 20.40 3.69
CA GLU A 85 -10.73 18.96 3.47
C GLU A 85 -9.48 18.35 4.09
N MET A 86 -9.60 17.14 4.67
CA MET A 86 -8.45 16.41 5.18
C MET A 86 -7.73 15.70 4.03
N ILE A 87 -6.40 15.61 4.11
CA ILE A 87 -5.63 14.78 3.18
C ILE A 87 -6.03 13.32 3.40
N PRO A 88 -6.52 12.61 2.37
CA PRO A 88 -7.13 11.29 2.52
C PRO A 88 -6.12 10.15 2.64
N VAL A 89 -4.83 10.45 2.81
CA VAL A 89 -3.75 9.47 2.88
C VAL A 89 -3.13 9.50 4.26
N ALA A 90 -3.09 8.35 4.91
CA ALA A 90 -2.45 8.15 6.20
C ALA A 90 -1.13 7.39 6.08
N ALA A 91 -0.34 7.40 7.16
CA ALA A 91 0.97 6.75 7.20
C ALA A 91 0.87 5.22 6.96
N ASN A 92 -0.20 4.58 7.41
CA ASN A 92 -0.45 3.16 7.17
C ASN A 92 -0.65 2.83 5.67
N ASP A 93 -1.19 3.75 4.87
CA ASP A 93 -1.39 3.52 3.43
C ASP A 93 -0.06 3.52 2.67
N VAL A 94 0.85 4.42 3.06
CA VAL A 94 2.24 4.46 2.56
C VAL A 94 2.99 3.19 2.98
N ALA A 95 2.89 2.81 4.27
CA ALA A 95 3.54 1.60 4.77
C ALA A 95 3.03 0.32 4.07
N PHE A 96 1.71 0.22 3.88
CA PHE A 96 1.08 -0.90 3.17
C PHE A 96 1.55 -1.00 1.73
N SER A 97 1.47 0.11 0.99
CA SER A 97 1.84 0.14 -0.42
C SER A 97 3.32 -0.19 -0.64
N LEU A 98 4.21 0.33 0.22
CA LEU A 98 5.64 -0.01 0.19
C LEU A 98 5.87 -1.50 0.45
N HIS A 99 5.22 -2.06 1.49
CA HIS A 99 5.31 -3.48 1.82
C HIS A 99 4.82 -4.35 0.65
N ALA A 100 3.66 -4.02 0.06
CA ALA A 100 3.09 -4.77 -1.05
C ALA A 100 4.01 -4.75 -2.29
N VAL A 101 4.62 -3.61 -2.62
CA VAL A 101 5.62 -3.51 -3.70
C VAL A 101 6.83 -4.40 -3.41
N ALA A 102 7.35 -4.39 -2.18
CA ALA A 102 8.48 -5.23 -1.81
C ALA A 102 8.17 -6.73 -1.95
N LEU A 103 7.01 -7.18 -1.47
CA LEU A 103 6.61 -8.59 -1.51
C LEU A 103 6.28 -9.07 -2.93
N THR A 104 5.64 -8.23 -3.74
CA THR A 104 5.38 -8.55 -5.16
C THR A 104 6.67 -8.55 -5.98
N SER A 105 7.61 -7.65 -5.71
CA SER A 105 8.96 -7.68 -6.31
C SER A 105 9.72 -8.95 -5.92
N PHE A 106 9.63 -9.37 -4.65
CA PHE A 106 10.23 -10.61 -4.20
C PHE A 106 9.62 -11.84 -4.90
N THR A 107 8.30 -11.83 -5.10
CA THR A 107 7.60 -12.90 -5.81
C THR A 107 8.00 -12.93 -7.30
N LEU A 108 8.17 -11.77 -7.94
CA LEU A 108 8.72 -11.68 -9.29
C LEU A 108 10.13 -12.26 -9.37
N TYR A 109 10.98 -11.93 -8.40
CA TYR A 109 12.31 -12.53 -8.29
C TYR A 109 12.26 -14.06 -8.16
N GLN A 110 11.30 -14.61 -7.40
CA GLN A 110 11.10 -16.06 -7.31
C GLN A 110 10.69 -16.68 -8.65
N VAL A 111 9.89 -15.99 -9.47
CA VAL A 111 9.53 -16.45 -10.83
C VAL A 111 10.78 -16.58 -11.68
N PHE A 112 11.66 -15.57 -11.70
CA PHE A 112 12.90 -15.62 -12.49
C PHE A 112 13.87 -16.76 -12.09
N ILE A 113 13.78 -17.31 -10.88
CA ILE A 113 14.68 -18.37 -10.39
C ILE A 113 14.08 -19.77 -10.50
N TYR A 114 12.77 -19.90 -10.30
CA TYR A 114 12.09 -21.21 -10.16
C TYR A 114 11.19 -21.57 -11.35
N GLU A 115 11.15 -20.74 -12.38
CA GLU A 115 10.70 -21.13 -13.72
C GLU A 115 11.79 -21.93 -14.43
#